data_AF-A0A1F0PY22-F1
#
_entry.id   AF-A0A1F0PY22-F1
#
_cell.length_a   1.000
_cell.length_b   1.000
_cell.length_c   1.000
_cell.angle_alpha   90.00
_cell.angle_beta   90.00
_cell.angle_gamma   90.00
#
_symmetry.space_group_name_H-M   'P 1'
#
loop_
_entity.id
_entity.type
_entity.pdbx_description
1 polymer ?
#
loop_
_entity_poly.entity_id
_entity_poly.type
_entity_poly.pdbx_seq_one_letter_code
_entity_poly.pdbx_strand_id
1 'polypeptide(L)'
;MPPKNPSSSRVTEVVLRIPLGNVSTYGEIAKVAGVGPRYVGWVMSKSADLPWWRVVNSTGRAHTSAAQAHWDEEGIPHRGDRVVLSECGLDAADLGG
;
A
#
# COMPACT_ATOMS: atom_id res chain seq x y z
N MET A 1 25.19 9.12 -12.05
CA MET A 1 24.85 7.95 -11.21
C MET A 1 23.79 8.39 -10.22
N PRO A 2 22.52 7.95 -10.32
CA PRO A 2 21.55 8.27 -9.28
C PRO A 2 21.89 7.43 -8.02
N PRO A 3 21.93 8.01 -6.81
CA PRO A 3 22.37 7.30 -5.62
C PRO A 3 21.24 6.64 -4.83
N LYS A 4 21.63 5.56 -4.11
CA LYS A 4 21.02 4.92 -2.91
C LYS A 4 19.58 4.40 -3.05
N ASN A 5 19.42 3.14 -3.46
CA ASN A 5 18.26 2.35 -3.07
C ASN A 5 18.56 1.69 -1.71
N PRO A 6 17.87 2.04 -0.61
CA PRO A 6 17.95 1.27 0.61
C PRO A 6 17.15 -0.03 0.40
N SER A 7 17.85 -1.13 0.11
CA SER A 7 17.33 -2.51 0.19
C SER A 7 15.96 -2.74 -0.47
N SER A 8 15.94 -3.08 -1.76
CA SER A 8 14.69 -3.47 -2.47
C SER A 8 14.13 -4.77 -1.86
N SER A 9 13.33 -4.62 -0.81
CA SER A 9 12.58 -5.73 -0.24
C SER A 9 11.47 -6.10 -1.21
N ARG A 10 11.08 -7.38 -1.22
CA ARG A 10 9.93 -7.82 -2.02
C ARG A 10 8.65 -7.02 -1.69
N VAL A 11 8.51 -6.53 -0.45
CA VAL A 11 7.42 -5.64 -0.04
C VAL A 11 7.42 -4.34 -0.84
N THR A 12 8.58 -3.68 -0.95
CA THR A 12 8.76 -2.44 -1.73
C THR A 12 8.34 -2.65 -3.18
N GLU A 13 8.75 -3.76 -3.79
CA GLU A 13 8.37 -4.11 -5.17
C GLU A 13 6.85 -4.28 -5.32
N VAL A 14 6.20 -4.96 -4.38
CA VAL A 14 4.74 -5.19 -4.42
C VAL A 14 3.98 -3.88 -4.23
N VAL A 15 4.40 -3.02 -3.30
CA VAL A 15 3.75 -1.72 -3.06
C VAL A 15 3.83 -0.81 -4.29
N LEU A 16 4.97 -0.81 -5.00
CA LEU A 16 5.15 -0.03 -6.22
C LEU A 16 4.32 -0.53 -7.41
N ARG A 17 3.81 -1.77 -7.36
CA ARG A 17 2.92 -2.31 -8.40
C ARG A 17 1.46 -1.90 -8.24
N ILE A 18 1.07 -1.43 -7.05
CA ILE A 18 -0.31 -0.97 -6.82
C ILE A 18 -0.55 0.22 -7.75
N PRO A 19 -1.48 0.15 -8.72
CA PRO A 19 -1.74 1.23 -9.65
C PRO A 19 -2.38 2.44 -8.98
N LEU A 20 -2.34 3.59 -9.65
CA LEU A 20 -3.08 4.80 -9.26
C LEU A 20 -4.57 4.48 -9.14
N GLY A 21 -5.23 5.00 -8.11
CA GLY A 21 -6.66 4.76 -7.88
C GLY A 21 -6.98 3.46 -7.15
N ASN A 22 -5.97 2.65 -6.83
CA ASN A 22 -6.11 1.38 -6.12
C ASN A 22 -5.35 1.36 -4.80
N VAL A 23 -5.78 0.47 -3.92
CA VAL A 23 -5.14 0.19 -2.64
C VAL A 23 -5.00 -1.31 -2.43
N SER A 24 -4.13 -1.72 -1.53
CA SER A 24 -4.10 -3.08 -1.03
C SER A 24 -3.89 -3.11 0.49
N THR A 25 -4.14 -4.26 1.09
CA THR A 25 -3.99 -4.42 2.53
C THR A 25 -2.60 -4.95 2.90
N TYR A 26 -2.14 -4.64 4.11
CA TYR A 26 -0.93 -5.25 4.67
C TYR A 26 -0.90 -6.79 4.57
N GLY A 27 -2.07 -7.43 4.67
CA GLY A 27 -2.20 -8.89 4.56
C GLY A 27 -1.97 -9.40 3.14
N GLU A 28 -2.57 -8.75 2.15
CA GLU A 28 -2.42 -9.15 0.73
C GLU A 28 -1.00 -8.91 0.24
N ILE A 29 -0.40 -7.77 0.58
CA ILE A 29 1.00 -7.48 0.28
C ILE A 29 1.93 -8.51 0.92
N ALA A 30 1.67 -8.89 2.17
CA ALA A 30 2.45 -9.90 2.90
C ALA A 30 2.41 -11.27 2.21
N LYS A 31 1.24 -11.69 1.69
CA LYS A 31 1.08 -12.94 0.93
C LYS A 31 1.96 -12.95 -0.31
N VAL A 32 1.91 -11.88 -1.13
CA VAL A 32 2.72 -11.79 -2.37
C VAL A 32 4.21 -11.67 -2.08
N ALA A 33 4.56 -10.96 -1.00
CA ALA A 33 5.94 -10.78 -0.61
C ALA A 33 6.55 -11.98 0.15
N GLY A 34 5.75 -12.97 0.55
CA GLY A 34 6.21 -14.14 1.29
C GLY A 34 6.70 -13.81 2.71
N VAL A 35 6.12 -12.77 3.34
CA VAL A 35 6.53 -12.26 4.66
C VAL A 35 5.32 -12.12 5.59
N GLY A 36 5.55 -11.75 6.85
CA GLY A 36 4.47 -11.42 7.78
C GLY A 36 3.96 -9.98 7.64
N PRO A 37 2.67 -9.68 7.90
CA PRO A 37 2.11 -8.32 7.84
C PRO A 37 2.84 -7.30 8.74
N ARG A 38 3.38 -7.74 9.88
CA ARG A 38 4.19 -6.88 10.76
C ARG A 38 5.49 -6.42 10.10
N TYR A 39 6.11 -7.28 9.28
CA TYR A 39 7.31 -6.92 8.53
C TYR A 39 6.98 -5.90 7.44
N VAL A 40 5.82 -6.03 6.77
CA VAL A 40 5.32 -5.01 5.83
C VAL A 40 5.20 -3.65 6.54
N GLY A 41 4.56 -3.59 7.71
CA GLY A 41 4.47 -2.36 8.50
C GLY A 41 5.84 -1.78 8.89
N TRP A 42 6.80 -2.64 9.24
CA TRP A 42 8.17 -2.21 9.52
C TRP A 42 8.85 -1.60 8.29
N VAL A 43 8.75 -2.24 7.11
CA VAL A 43 9.28 -1.68 5.85
C VAL A 43 8.64 -0.32 5.54
N MET A 44 7.30 -0.23 5.62
CA MET A 44 6.58 1.03 5.38
C MET A 44 7.03 2.14 6.34
N SER A 45 7.34 1.83 7.60
CA SER A 45 7.87 2.81 8.57
C SER A 45 9.26 3.35 8.23
N LYS A 46 10.00 2.67 7.34
CA LYS A 46 11.37 3.02 6.93
C LYS A 46 11.44 3.62 5.53
N SER A 47 10.35 3.58 4.78
CA SER A 47 10.32 3.95 3.36
C SER A 47 9.38 5.13 3.14
N ALA A 48 9.90 6.35 3.29
CA ALA A 48 9.15 7.58 3.06
C ALA A 48 8.79 7.79 1.57
N ASP A 49 9.57 7.21 0.66
CA ASP A 49 9.41 7.38 -0.79
C ASP A 49 8.36 6.43 -1.42
N LEU A 50 7.73 5.57 -0.62
CA LEU A 50 6.68 4.65 -1.10
C LEU A 50 5.30 5.29 -1.05
N PRO A 51 4.36 4.88 -1.94
CA PRO A 51 2.97 5.33 -1.92
C PRO A 51 2.21 4.71 -0.74
N TRP A 52 2.57 5.10 0.48
CA TRP A 52 2.09 4.49 1.72
C TRP A 52 0.58 4.66 1.92
N TRP A 53 -0.03 5.67 1.32
CA TRP A 53 -1.48 5.88 1.33
C TRP A 53 -2.24 4.79 0.55
N ARG A 54 -1.58 4.04 -0.34
CA ARG A 54 -2.16 2.88 -1.02
C ARG A 54 -2.11 1.60 -0.19
N VAL A 55 -1.51 1.64 1.00
CA VAL A 55 -1.40 0.48 1.90
C VAL A 55 -2.27 0.71 3.14
N VAL A 56 -3.37 -0.04 3.24
CA VAL A 56 -4.37 0.10 4.30
C VAL A 56 -4.46 -1.15 5.17
N ASN A 57 -5.12 -1.04 6.33
CA ASN A 57 -5.44 -2.21 7.13
C ASN A 57 -6.58 -3.05 6.51
N SER A 58 -6.89 -4.20 7.10
CA SER A 58 -7.96 -5.10 6.64
C SER A 58 -9.37 -4.49 6.63
N THR A 59 -9.57 -3.34 7.30
CA THR A 59 -10.84 -2.60 7.32
C THR A 59 -10.86 -1.43 6.34
N GLY A 60 -9.81 -1.26 5.53
CA GLY A 60 -9.68 -0.18 4.56
C GLY A 60 -9.20 1.15 5.16
N ARG A 61 -8.75 1.17 6.42
CA ARG A 61 -8.29 2.42 7.05
C ARG A 61 -6.80 2.66 6.87
N ALA A 62 -6.43 3.91 6.63
CA ALA A 62 -5.04 4.37 6.68
C ALA A 62 -4.58 4.61 8.13
N HIS A 63 -3.27 4.69 8.31
CA HIS A 63 -2.66 4.99 9.61
C HIS A 63 -2.71 6.48 9.98
N THR A 64 -2.89 7.36 9.00
CA THR A 64 -2.91 8.81 9.18
C THR A 64 -3.95 9.44 8.26
N SER A 65 -4.56 10.55 8.69
CA SER A 65 -5.51 11.33 7.91
C SER A 65 -4.89 11.98 6.68
N ALA A 66 -3.57 12.13 6.63
CA ALA A 66 -2.86 12.64 5.46
C ALA A 66 -3.10 11.79 4.19
N ALA A 67 -3.56 10.54 4.33
CA ALA A 67 -3.90 9.68 3.20
C ALA A 67 -5.05 10.25 2.35
N GLN A 68 -5.98 10.99 2.97
CA GLN A 68 -7.18 11.50 2.30
C GLN A 68 -6.84 12.41 1.13
N ALA A 69 -5.88 13.33 1.30
CA ALA A 69 -5.45 14.21 0.22
C ALA A 69 -4.92 13.42 -0.99
N HIS A 70 -4.13 12.37 -0.75
CA HIS A 70 -3.66 11.50 -1.83
C HIS A 70 -4.76 10.65 -2.44
N TRP A 71 -5.75 10.22 -1.63
CA TRP A 71 -6.92 9.51 -2.15
C TRP A 71 -7.78 10.39 -3.03
N ASP A 72 -7.98 11.65 -2.66
CA ASP A 72 -8.66 12.64 -3.50
C ASP A 72 -7.90 12.89 -4.81
N GLU A 73 -6.58 13.07 -4.74
CA GLU A 73 -5.72 13.27 -5.91
C GLU A 73 -5.73 12.07 -6.88
N GLU A 74 -5.76 10.85 -6.36
CA GLU A 74 -5.76 9.63 -7.16
C GLU A 74 -7.16 9.12 -7.52
N GLY A 75 -8.22 9.74 -7.01
CA GLY A 75 -9.60 9.29 -7.19
C GLY A 75 -9.92 7.96 -6.50
N ILE A 76 -9.25 7.65 -5.38
CA ILE A 76 -9.50 6.45 -4.57
C ILE A 76 -10.83 6.62 -3.81
N PRO A 77 -11.86 5.79 -4.08
CA PRO A 77 -13.15 5.89 -3.38
C PRO A 77 -13.00 5.66 -1.89
N HIS A 78 -13.42 6.63 -1.07
CA HIS A 78 -13.30 6.54 0.38
C HIS A 78 -14.42 7.30 1.11
N ARG A 79 -14.58 6.98 2.40
CA ARG A 79 -15.51 7.59 3.34
C ARG A 79 -14.74 8.01 4.59
N GLY A 80 -14.25 9.25 4.60
CA GLY A 80 -13.41 9.76 5.69
C GLY A 80 -12.07 9.04 5.76
N ASP A 81 -11.78 8.34 6.86
CA ASP A 81 -10.50 7.64 7.06
C ASP A 81 -10.44 6.23 6.46
N ARG A 82 -11.46 5.83 5.69
CA ARG A 82 -11.64 4.47 5.18
C ARG A 82 -11.92 4.42 3.68
N VAL A 83 -11.11 3.69 2.93
CA VAL A 83 -11.36 3.38 1.51
C VAL A 83 -12.47 2.34 1.32
N VAL A 84 -13.13 2.40 0.17
CA VAL A 84 -14.13 1.41 -0.23
C VAL A 84 -13.40 0.24 -0.91
N LEU A 85 -12.94 -0.72 -0.10
CA LEU A 85 -12.14 -1.87 -0.58
C LEU A 85 -12.81 -2.66 -1.71
N SER A 86 -14.15 -2.73 -1.76
CA SER A 86 -14.85 -3.41 -2.85
C SER A 86 -14.74 -2.72 -4.21
N GLU A 87 -14.36 -1.44 -4.25
CA GLU A 87 -14.24 -0.64 -5.47
C GLU A 87 -12.79 -0.47 -5.91
N CYS A 88 -11.85 -0.42 -4.97
CA CYS A 88 -10.44 -0.09 -5.25
C CYS A 88 -9.41 -1.05 -4.63
N GLY A 89 -9.86 -2.05 -3.87
CA GLY A 89 -8.98 -3.00 -3.19
C GLY A 89 -8.45 -4.06 -4.14
N LEU A 90 -7.13 -4.27 -4.12
CA LEU A 90 -6.44 -5.34 -4.82
C LEU A 90 -6.03 -6.44 -3.84
N ASP A 91 -6.23 -7.68 -4.25
CA ASP A 91 -5.82 -8.85 -3.49
C ASP A 91 -4.46 -9.41 -3.95
N ALA A 92 -4.00 -10.49 -3.30
CA ALA A 92 -2.72 -11.10 -3.64
C ALA A 92 -2.66 -11.66 -5.07
N ALA A 93 -3.79 -12.06 -5.67
CA ALA A 93 -3.83 -12.52 -7.05
C ALA A 93 -3.65 -11.34 -8.01
N ASP A 94 -4.30 -10.21 -7.74
CA ASP A 94 -4.15 -8.98 -8.52
C ASP A 94 -2.71 -8.43 -8.48
N LEU A 95 -2.04 -8.54 -7.33
CA LEU A 95 -0.69 -8.03 -7.10
C LEU A 95 0.44 -8.98 -7.57
N GLY A 96 0.11 -10.26 -7.73
CA GLY A 96 1.06 -11.33 -8.10
C GLY A 96 1.31 -11.46 -9.59
N GLY A 97 0.44 -10.87 -10.42
CA GLY A 97 0.52 -10.85 -11.89
C GLY A 97 1.70 -10.07 -12.45
#